data_AF-A0A830ETM3-F1
#
_entry.id   AF-A0A830ETM3-F1
#
_cell.length_a   1.000
_cell.length_b   1.000
_cell.length_c   1.000
_cell.angle_alpha   90.00
_cell.angle_beta   90.00
_cell.angle_gamma   90.00
#
_symmetry.space_group_name_H-M   'P 1'
#
loop_
_entity.id
_entity.type
_entity.pdbx_description
1 polymer ?
#
loop_
_entity_poly.entity_id
_entity_poly.type
_entity_poly.pdbx_seq_one_letter_code
_entity_poly.pdbx_strand_id
1 'polypeptide(L)'
;MPEDTTDPPDRGPTDTEMLDQIAAHLARTERFGEIQTRPEYAPNALVADYDLGYFLGGVSRAYLRIRWFETDDFSIHYSEQYRTGNEWECRWDRHPNDDNTRAHFHSPPDASTPGEDADYSEDWRDVLATILTDLGQRITAFWDS
;
A
#
# COMPACT_ATOMS: atom_id res chain seq x y z
N MET A 1 30.16 -9.79 -29.05
CA MET A 1 28.84 -9.49 -28.46
C MET A 1 28.89 -10.00 -27.04
N PRO A 2 29.06 -9.17 -26.00
CA PRO A 2 28.67 -9.59 -24.67
C PRO A 2 27.15 -9.42 -24.55
N GLU A 3 26.51 -10.43 -24.00
CA GLU A 3 25.12 -10.35 -23.58
C GLU A 3 25.11 -9.44 -22.35
N ASP A 4 24.49 -8.27 -22.49
CA ASP A 4 24.29 -7.31 -21.42
C ASP A 4 23.19 -7.87 -20.53
N THR A 5 23.57 -8.74 -19.60
CA THR A 5 22.69 -9.17 -18.51
C THR A 5 22.62 -8.02 -17.52
N THR A 6 21.91 -6.96 -17.89
CA THR A 6 21.51 -5.92 -16.95
C THR A 6 20.62 -6.62 -15.94
N ASP A 7 21.10 -6.79 -14.70
CA ASP A 7 20.24 -7.17 -13.59
C ASP A 7 19.02 -6.23 -13.61
N PRO A 8 17.79 -6.77 -13.49
CA PRO A 8 16.61 -5.94 -13.48
C PRO A 8 16.79 -4.86 -12.40
N PRO A 9 16.41 -3.61 -12.67
CA PRO A 9 16.69 -2.52 -11.76
C PRO A 9 16.01 -2.77 -10.40
N ASP A 10 16.84 -2.85 -9.35
CA ASP A 10 16.42 -3.18 -7.98
C ASP A 10 15.83 -1.96 -7.26
N ARG A 11 14.85 -2.18 -6.39
CA ARG A 11 14.27 -1.14 -5.52
C ARG A 11 15.24 -0.70 -4.42
N GLY A 12 16.34 -1.43 -4.22
CA GLY A 12 17.32 -1.13 -3.18
C GLY A 12 16.84 -1.50 -1.77
N PRO A 13 17.56 -1.03 -0.73
CA PRO A 13 17.24 -1.35 0.67
C PRO A 13 15.95 -0.65 1.16
N THR A 14 15.34 -1.23 2.20
CA THR A 14 14.17 -0.64 2.87
C THR A 14 14.57 0.61 3.64
N ASP A 15 13.88 1.71 3.39
CA ASP A 15 14.06 2.95 4.13
C ASP A 15 13.30 2.87 5.47
N THR A 16 14.03 2.50 6.51
CA THR A 16 13.42 2.31 7.83
C THR A 16 13.04 3.62 8.52
N GLU A 17 13.77 4.70 8.27
CA GLU A 17 13.45 6.01 8.84
C GLU A 17 12.18 6.57 8.21
N MET A 18 11.98 6.34 6.90
CA MET A 18 10.74 6.67 6.22
C MET A 18 9.55 5.86 6.77
N LEU A 19 9.70 4.56 6.98
CA LEU A 19 8.63 3.74 7.58
C LEU A 19 8.22 4.26 8.97
N ASP A 20 9.18 4.69 9.79
CA ASP A 20 8.89 5.25 11.12
C ASP A 20 8.19 6.63 11.01
N GLN A 21 8.55 7.46 10.01
CA GLN A 21 7.86 8.72 9.72
C GLN A 21 6.42 8.50 9.25
N ILE A 22 6.19 7.52 8.37
CA ILE A 22 4.86 7.16 7.89
C ILE A 22 4.02 6.65 9.06
N ALA A 23 4.57 5.79 9.91
CA ALA A 23 3.87 5.29 11.10
C ALA A 23 3.42 6.44 12.02
N ALA A 24 4.32 7.38 12.31
CA ALA A 24 4.02 8.57 13.11
C ALA A 24 2.98 9.49 12.45
N HIS A 25 2.88 9.50 11.12
CA HIS A 25 1.86 10.23 10.39
C HIS A 25 0.48 9.54 10.48
N LEU A 26 0.42 8.23 10.22
CA LEU A 26 -0.82 7.46 10.29
C LEU A 26 -1.42 7.46 11.70
N ALA A 27 -0.57 7.41 12.74
CA ALA A 27 -0.97 7.45 14.15
C ALA A 27 -1.65 8.77 14.58
N ARG A 28 -1.60 9.82 13.76
CA ARG A 28 -2.31 11.09 14.01
C ARG A 28 -3.79 11.03 13.61
N THR A 29 -4.22 9.93 13.01
CA THR A 29 -5.60 9.73 12.56
C THR A 29 -6.26 8.62 13.38
N GLU A 30 -7.57 8.73 13.59
CA GLU A 30 -8.35 7.71 14.32
C GLU A 30 -8.71 6.49 13.46
N ARG A 31 -8.25 6.45 12.20
CA ARG A 31 -8.62 5.40 11.22
C ARG A 31 -8.02 4.03 11.54
N PHE A 32 -6.92 4.00 12.29
CA PHE A 32 -6.15 2.79 12.54
C PHE A 32 -6.23 2.40 14.02
N GLY A 33 -6.61 1.15 14.27
CA GLY A 33 -6.64 0.58 15.63
C GLY A 33 -5.25 0.11 16.08
N GLU A 34 -4.40 -0.31 15.15
CA GLU A 34 -3.04 -0.78 15.43
C GLU A 34 -2.09 -0.42 14.29
N ILE A 35 -0.87 0.01 14.64
CA ILE A 35 0.19 0.32 13.70
C ILE A 35 1.47 -0.39 14.17
N GLN A 36 2.00 -1.28 13.32
CA GLN A 36 3.21 -2.07 13.59
C GLN A 36 4.29 -1.73 12.57
N THR A 37 5.36 -1.08 13.03
CA THR A 37 6.58 -0.85 12.24
C THR A 37 7.44 -2.12 12.24
N ARG A 38 7.70 -2.69 11.06
CA ARG A 38 8.61 -3.82 10.86
C ARG A 38 8.34 -5.03 11.78
N PRO A 39 7.10 -5.54 11.84
CA PRO A 39 6.80 -6.72 12.66
C PRO A 39 7.56 -7.95 12.16
N GLU A 40 7.74 -8.97 13.01
CA GLU A 40 8.54 -10.17 12.68
C GLU A 40 8.08 -10.88 11.39
N TYR A 41 6.77 -10.85 11.09
CA TYR A 41 6.21 -11.45 9.88
C TYR A 41 6.33 -10.57 8.62
N ALA A 42 6.71 -9.31 8.76
CA ALA A 42 6.91 -8.35 7.67
C ALA A 42 8.02 -7.34 8.05
N PRO A 43 9.28 -7.78 8.19
CA PRO A 43 10.37 -6.97 8.76
C PRO A 43 10.79 -5.78 7.88
N ASN A 44 10.31 -5.73 6.64
CA ASN A 44 10.57 -4.68 5.66
C ASN A 44 9.35 -3.80 5.38
N ALA A 45 8.33 -3.84 6.24
CA ALA A 45 7.08 -3.13 6.03
C ALA A 45 6.55 -2.49 7.31
N LEU A 46 5.74 -1.46 7.12
CA LEU A 46 4.77 -0.97 8.10
C LEU A 46 3.44 -1.67 7.84
N VAL A 47 2.77 -2.15 8.88
CA VAL A 47 1.41 -2.68 8.81
C VAL A 47 0.50 -1.83 9.68
N ALA A 48 -0.52 -1.22 9.09
CA ALA A 48 -1.52 -0.41 9.77
C ALA A 48 -2.89 -1.06 9.64
N ASP A 49 -3.36 -1.69 10.71
CA ASP A 49 -4.67 -2.30 10.79
C ASP A 49 -5.71 -1.22 11.08
N TYR A 50 -6.74 -1.16 10.24
CA TYR A 50 -7.84 -0.22 10.40
C TYR A 50 -8.66 -0.55 11.65
N ASP A 51 -9.25 0.48 12.26
CA ASP A 51 -10.33 0.27 13.21
C ASP A 51 -11.56 -0.27 12.45
N LEU A 52 -12.01 -1.47 12.83
CA LEU A 52 -13.16 -2.12 12.22
C LEU A 52 -14.48 -1.39 12.49
N GLY A 53 -14.52 -0.43 13.42
CA GLY A 53 -15.65 0.48 13.61
C GLY A 53 -16.00 1.30 12.36
N TYR A 54 -15.07 1.45 11.41
CA TYR A 54 -15.31 2.11 10.13
C TYR A 54 -15.98 1.22 9.08
N PHE A 55 -16.02 -0.09 9.29
CA PHE A 55 -16.54 -1.07 8.33
C PHE A 55 -17.89 -1.62 8.78
N LEU A 56 -18.82 -1.78 7.85
CA LEU A 56 -20.07 -2.48 8.13
C LEU A 56 -19.81 -3.95 8.48
N GLY A 57 -20.72 -4.53 9.28
CA GLY A 57 -20.60 -5.88 9.83
C GLY A 57 -20.43 -6.95 8.74
N GLY A 58 -19.18 -7.27 8.42
CA GLY A 58 -18.84 -8.19 7.33
C GLY A 58 -17.34 -8.31 7.13
N VAL A 59 -16.61 -7.20 7.30
CA VAL A 59 -15.14 -7.19 7.32
C VAL A 59 -14.65 -7.71 8.67
N SER A 60 -13.75 -8.70 8.64
CA SER A 60 -13.08 -9.26 9.81
C SER A 60 -11.68 -8.69 10.03
N ARG A 61 -11.06 -8.13 8.99
CA ARG A 61 -9.78 -7.42 9.07
C ARG A 61 -9.64 -6.49 7.86
N ALA A 62 -9.15 -5.28 8.06
CA ALA A 62 -8.72 -4.41 6.98
C ALA A 62 -7.39 -3.78 7.35
N TYR A 63 -6.41 -3.77 6.44
CA TYR A 63 -5.08 -3.26 6.76
C TYR A 63 -4.39 -2.64 5.53
N LEU A 64 -3.49 -1.71 5.81
CA LEU A 64 -2.46 -1.25 4.88
C LEU A 64 -1.14 -1.93 5.21
N ARG A 65 -0.47 -2.49 4.21
CA ARG A 65 0.94 -2.89 4.28
C ARG A 65 1.74 -1.96 3.36
N ILE A 66 2.66 -1.21 3.95
CA ILE A 66 3.46 -0.18 3.28
C ILE A 66 4.92 -0.61 3.30
N ARG A 67 5.55 -0.65 2.13
CA ARG A 67 6.99 -0.80 1.94
C ARG A 67 7.51 0.45 1.27
N TRP A 68 8.60 1.00 1.79
CA TRP A 68 9.30 2.15 1.21
C TRP A 68 10.79 1.83 1.10
N PHE A 69 11.43 2.34 0.07
CA PHE A 69 12.83 2.07 -0.23
C PHE A 69 13.64 3.37 -0.35
N GLU A 70 14.96 3.28 -0.13
CA GLU A 70 15.85 4.44 -0.20
C GLU A 70 15.91 5.08 -1.61
N THR A 71 15.45 4.37 -2.64
CA THR A 71 15.32 4.84 -4.03
C THR A 71 14.04 5.63 -4.30
N ASP A 72 13.20 5.85 -3.28
CA ASP A 72 11.85 6.39 -3.36
C ASP A 72 10.85 5.51 -4.13
N ASP A 73 11.21 4.24 -4.34
CA ASP A 73 10.26 3.21 -4.73
C ASP A 73 9.38 2.82 -3.53
N PHE A 74 8.19 2.28 -3.81
CA PHE A 74 7.28 1.82 -2.77
C PHE A 74 6.34 0.71 -3.24
N SER A 75 5.71 0.06 -2.26
CA SER A 75 4.55 -0.79 -2.46
C SER A 75 3.58 -0.56 -1.32
N ILE A 76 2.37 -0.15 -1.65
CA ILE A 76 1.29 0.08 -0.69
C ILE A 76 0.17 -0.87 -1.05
N HIS A 77 -0.07 -1.86 -0.19
CA HIS A 77 -1.10 -2.87 -0.38
C HIS A 77 -2.21 -2.65 0.63
N TYR A 78 -3.44 -2.52 0.16
CA TYR A 78 -4.63 -2.52 0.99
C TYR A 78 -5.40 -3.82 0.80
N SER A 79 -5.86 -4.42 1.90
CA SER A 79 -6.58 -5.69 1.90
C SER A 79 -7.71 -5.67 2.93
N GLU A 80 -8.89 -6.11 2.49
CA GLU A 80 -10.07 -6.38 3.31
C GLU A 80 -10.35 -7.89 3.31
N GLN A 81 -10.42 -8.48 4.49
CA GLN A 81 -10.81 -9.87 4.68
C GLN A 81 -12.25 -9.91 5.20
N TYR A 82 -13.12 -10.65 4.53
CA TYR A 82 -14.53 -10.77 4.90
C TYR A 82 -14.77 -12.07 5.68
N ARG A 83 -15.76 -12.03 6.58
CA ARG A 83 -16.22 -13.21 7.34
C ARG A 83 -16.73 -14.35 6.46
N THR A 84 -17.08 -14.06 5.21
CA THR A 84 -17.50 -15.05 4.19
C THR A 84 -16.33 -15.81 3.58
N GLY A 85 -15.08 -15.39 3.84
CA GLY A 85 -13.87 -15.90 3.20
C GLY A 85 -13.50 -15.20 1.89
N ASN A 86 -14.25 -14.16 1.49
CA ASN A 86 -13.89 -13.33 0.35
C ASN A 86 -12.84 -12.29 0.75
N GLU A 87 -12.07 -11.83 -0.23
CA GLU A 87 -11.07 -10.79 -0.07
C GLU A 87 -11.32 -9.67 -1.07
N TRP A 88 -10.91 -8.46 -0.70
CA TRP A 88 -10.88 -7.31 -1.59
C TRP A 88 -9.56 -6.58 -1.38
N GLU A 89 -8.78 -6.49 -2.44
CA GLU A 89 -7.39 -6.02 -2.39
C GLU A 89 -7.09 -5.05 -3.52
N CYS A 90 -6.27 -4.04 -3.25
CA CYS A 90 -5.70 -3.16 -4.28
C CYS A 90 -4.29 -2.71 -3.87
N ARG A 91 -3.47 -2.37 -4.86
CA ARG A 91 -2.05 -2.07 -4.62
C ARG A 91 -1.57 -0.88 -5.46
N TRP A 92 -0.81 0.01 -4.84
CA TRP A 92 -0.11 1.10 -5.51
C TRP A 92 1.38 0.82 -5.45
N ASP A 93 2.02 0.78 -6.61
CA ASP A 93 3.42 0.44 -6.72
C ASP A 93 4.18 1.52 -7.49
N ARG A 94 5.37 1.84 -6.99
CA ARG A 94 6.41 2.52 -7.75
C ARG A 94 7.67 1.68 -7.68
N HIS A 95 8.16 1.23 -8.83
CA HIS A 95 9.42 0.51 -8.92
C HIS A 95 9.99 0.55 -10.35
N PRO A 96 11.29 0.27 -10.50
CA PRO A 96 11.88 0.21 -11.82
C PRO A 96 11.19 -0.87 -12.67
N ASN A 97 10.93 -0.55 -13.93
CA ASN A 97 10.37 -1.46 -14.91
C ASN A 97 10.99 -1.16 -16.28
N ASP A 98 11.42 -2.20 -16.99
CA ASP A 98 12.13 -2.04 -18.26
C ASP A 98 11.20 -1.62 -19.42
N ASP A 99 9.90 -1.90 -19.30
CA ASP A 99 8.93 -1.79 -20.41
C ASP A 99 7.70 -0.90 -20.13
N ASN A 100 7.62 -0.21 -18.98
CA ASN A 100 6.43 0.59 -18.62
C ASN A 100 6.74 1.82 -17.75
N THR A 101 5.72 2.64 -17.45
CA THR A 101 5.81 3.69 -16.42
C THR A 101 6.25 3.08 -15.08
N ARG A 102 7.17 3.76 -14.40
CA ARG A 102 7.74 3.35 -13.09
C ARG A 102 6.66 3.15 -12.01
N ALA A 103 5.49 3.76 -12.18
CA ALA A 103 4.37 3.68 -11.25
C ALA A 103 3.12 3.07 -11.92
N HIS A 104 2.39 2.28 -11.15
CA HIS A 104 1.12 1.66 -11.56
C HIS A 104 0.21 1.35 -10.37
N PHE A 105 -1.07 1.18 -10.68
CA PHE A 105 -2.13 0.80 -9.75
C PHE A 105 -2.68 -0.57 -10.12
N HIS A 106 -2.74 -1.48 -9.15
CA HIS A 106 -3.42 -2.75 -9.27
C HIS A 106 -4.81 -2.61 -8.70
N SER A 107 -5.77 -2.54 -9.62
CA SER A 107 -7.17 -2.39 -9.31
C SER A 107 -7.73 -3.57 -8.50
N PRO A 108 -8.74 -3.31 -7.66
CA PRO A 108 -9.50 -4.34 -6.98
C PRO A 108 -10.35 -5.19 -7.92
N PRO A 109 -10.81 -6.38 -7.49
CA PRO A 109 -10.80 -6.90 -6.11
C PRO A 109 -9.59 -7.73 -5.70
N ASP A 110 -8.66 -8.01 -6.61
CA ASP A 110 -7.63 -9.03 -6.43
C ASP A 110 -6.20 -8.51 -6.65
N ALA A 111 -6.04 -7.19 -6.86
CA ALA A 111 -4.77 -6.55 -7.17
C ALA A 111 -3.98 -7.28 -8.29
N SER A 112 -4.72 -7.77 -9.30
CA SER A 112 -4.17 -8.59 -10.38
C SER A 112 -3.14 -7.87 -11.24
N THR A 113 -2.20 -8.61 -11.81
CA THR A 113 -1.23 -8.11 -12.80
C THR A 113 -1.77 -8.34 -14.23
N PRO A 114 -1.47 -7.44 -15.19
CA PRO A 114 -0.69 -6.21 -15.06
C PRO A 114 -1.48 -5.09 -14.35
N GLY A 115 -0.76 -4.17 -13.71
CA GLY A 115 -1.34 -2.94 -13.17
C GLY A 115 -1.60 -1.91 -14.27
N GLU A 116 -2.41 -0.91 -13.97
CA GLU A 116 -2.70 0.23 -14.82
C GLU A 116 -1.69 1.36 -14.53
N ASP A 117 -1.15 1.98 -15.58
CA ASP A 117 -0.18 3.07 -15.45
C ASP A 117 -0.73 4.19 -14.57
N ALA A 118 0.10 4.66 -13.65
CA ALA A 118 -0.25 5.72 -12.72
C ALA A 118 0.92 6.71 -12.57
N ASP A 119 0.58 7.92 -12.14
CA ASP A 119 1.56 8.93 -11.73
C ASP A 119 1.29 9.26 -10.26
N TYR A 120 2.35 9.24 -9.45
CA TYR A 120 2.29 9.50 -8.02
C TYR A 120 3.26 10.62 -7.69
N SER A 121 2.91 11.48 -6.72
CA SER A 121 3.78 12.56 -6.24
C SER A 121 5.14 12.04 -5.73
N GLU A 122 6.20 12.82 -5.86
CA GLU A 122 7.49 12.56 -5.22
C GLU A 122 7.43 12.80 -3.69
N ASP A 123 6.46 13.56 -3.19
CA ASP A 123 6.26 13.69 -1.75
C ASP A 123 5.42 12.51 -1.23
N TRP A 124 6.01 11.70 -0.36
CA TRP A 124 5.35 10.57 0.28
C TRP A 124 4.05 10.94 1.00
N ARG A 125 3.94 12.17 1.52
CA ARG A 125 2.72 12.65 2.18
C ARG A 125 1.58 12.80 1.20
N ASP A 126 1.86 13.29 0.00
CA ASP A 126 0.87 13.46 -1.06
C ASP A 126 0.45 12.09 -1.62
N VAL A 127 1.38 11.15 -1.75
CA VAL A 127 1.08 9.75 -2.10
C VAL A 127 0.11 9.14 -1.09
N LEU A 128 0.42 9.22 0.20
CA LEU A 128 -0.47 8.69 1.24
C LEU A 128 -1.80 9.43 1.31
N ALA A 129 -1.81 10.76 1.18
CA ALA A 129 -3.04 11.54 1.20
C ALA A 129 -4.00 11.13 0.07
N THR A 130 -3.46 10.86 -1.12
CA THR A 130 -4.22 10.38 -2.28
C THR A 130 -4.83 9.01 -1.98
N ILE A 131 -4.00 8.04 -1.60
CA ILE A 131 -4.42 6.66 -1.30
C ILE A 131 -5.46 6.62 -0.17
N LEU A 132 -5.22 7.36 0.91
CA LEU A 132 -6.13 7.43 2.05
C LEU A 132 -7.44 8.16 1.72
N THR A 133 -7.44 9.04 0.71
CA THR A 133 -8.66 9.67 0.21
C THR A 133 -9.48 8.65 -0.59
N ASP A 134 -8.86 7.90 -1.50
CA ASP A 134 -9.52 6.87 -2.31
C ASP A 134 -10.12 5.76 -1.43
N LEU A 135 -9.33 5.27 -0.45
CA LEU A 135 -9.82 4.30 0.53
C LEU A 135 -10.93 4.87 1.41
N GLY A 136 -10.83 6.15 1.78
CA GLY A 136 -11.88 6.83 2.54
C GLY A 136 -13.21 6.89 1.78
N GLN A 137 -13.18 7.16 0.47
CA GLN A 137 -14.37 7.15 -0.39
C GLN A 137 -14.99 5.76 -0.47
N ARG A 138 -14.17 4.72 -0.65
CA ARG A 138 -14.64 3.33 -0.62
C ARG A 138 -15.30 2.97 0.70
N ILE A 139 -14.65 3.28 1.82
CA ILE A 139 -15.17 2.95 3.15
C ILE A 139 -16.49 3.71 3.40
N THR A 140 -16.57 4.98 3.00
CA THR A 140 -17.79 5.77 3.11
C THR A 140 -18.92 5.20 2.25
N ALA A 141 -18.61 4.67 1.07
CA ALA A 141 -19.61 4.05 0.20
C ALA A 141 -20.31 2.83 0.84
N PHE A 142 -19.71 2.18 1.85
CA PHE A 142 -20.43 1.16 2.63
C PHE A 142 -21.60 1.76 3.42
N TRP A 143 -21.50 3.02 3.89
CA TRP A 143 -22.51 3.65 4.73
C TRP A 143 -23.66 4.27 3.92
N ASP A 144 -23.43 4.57 2.64
CA ASP A 144 -24.43 5.14 1.73
C ASP A 144 -25.23 4.08 0.94
N SER A 145 -24.89 2.79 1.09
CA SER A 145 -25.53 1.64 0.41
C SER A 145 -26.57 0.93 1.28
#